data_AF-A0A377BU72-F1
#
_entry.id   AF-A0A377BU72-F1
#
_cell.length_a   1.000
_cell.length_b   1.000
_cell.length_c   1.000
_cell.angle_alpha   90.00
_cell.angle_beta   90.00
_cell.angle_gamma   90.00
#
_symmetry.space_group_name_H-M   'P 1'
#
loop_
_entity.id
_entity.type
_entity.pdbx_description
1 polymer ?
#
loop_
_entity_poly.entity_id
_entity_poly.type
_entity_poly.pdbx_seq_one_letter_code
_entity_poly.pdbx_strand_id
1 'polypeptide(L)'
;MPIKRFQQNVLLPNPLLWDIQRLYPKEFQLGEEALTIIDKRLGVQLPKDEVGFIAMHLVSAQMSGNMEGCCRCHAVNARNAAINKISVQP
;
A
#
# COMPACT_ATOMS: atom_id res chain seq x y z
N MET A 1 1.40 10.68 8.58
CA MET A 1 2.41 9.74 9.09
C MET A 1 2.45 9.80 10.61
N PRO A 2 2.47 8.65 11.30
CA PRO A 2 2.56 8.48 12.75
C PRO A 2 3.60 9.38 13.43
N ILE A 3 4.83 9.37 12.89
CA ILE A 3 5.99 10.06 13.47
C ILE A 3 5.77 11.58 13.58
N LYS A 4 5.12 12.20 12.58
CA LYS A 4 4.84 13.65 12.61
C LYS A 4 3.83 14.03 13.69
N ARG A 5 2.89 13.13 14.05
CA ARG A 5 1.85 13.39 15.06
C ARG A 5 2.39 13.24 16.47
N PHE A 6 3.22 12.23 16.70
CA PHE A 6 3.88 12.05 17.99
C PHE A 6 4.74 13.27 18.37
N GLN A 7 5.45 13.86 17.40
CA GLN A 7 6.22 15.10 17.61
C GLN A 7 5.35 16.32 17.96
N GLN A 8 4.05 16.27 17.65
CA GLN A 8 3.08 17.32 17.97
C GLN A 8 2.34 17.06 19.31
N ASN A 9 2.69 15.98 20.02
CA ASN A 9 2.07 15.58 21.29
C ASN A 9 0.54 15.37 21.20
N VAL A 10 0.04 15.05 20.00
CA VAL A 10 -1.38 14.78 19.76
C VAL A 10 -1.62 13.28 19.86
N LEU A 11 -2.10 12.84 21.01
CA LEU A 11 -2.59 11.47 21.21
C LEU A 11 -4.02 11.37 20.68
N LEU A 12 -4.17 10.80 19.48
CA LEU A 12 -5.46 10.55 18.86
C LEU A 12 -5.78 9.05 18.95
N PRO A 13 -6.79 8.65 19.74
CA PRO A 13 -7.24 7.27 19.73
C PRO A 13 -7.75 6.90 18.34
N ASN A 14 -7.44 5.68 17.88
CA ASN A 14 -7.88 5.20 16.59
C ASN A 14 -9.22 4.46 16.74
N PRO A 15 -10.37 5.06 16.38
CA PRO A 15 -11.68 4.43 16.57
C PRO A 15 -11.85 3.15 15.73
N LEU A 16 -11.01 2.95 14.72
CA LEU A 16 -11.04 1.78 13.82
C LEU A 16 -10.05 0.70 14.24
N LEU A 17 -9.32 0.86 15.35
CA LEU A 17 -8.24 -0.06 15.73
C LEU A 17 -8.73 -1.51 15.81
N TRP A 18 -9.91 -1.72 16.39
CA TRP A 18 -10.50 -3.04 16.53
C TRP A 18 -10.86 -3.68 15.19
N ASP A 19 -11.46 -2.89 14.28
CA ASP A 19 -11.81 -3.36 12.95
C ASP A 19 -10.56 -3.70 12.13
N ILE A 20 -9.52 -2.86 12.22
CA ILE A 20 -8.24 -3.09 11.52
C ILE A 20 -7.56 -4.35 12.04
N GLN A 21 -7.53 -4.56 13.35
CA GLN A 21 -6.95 -5.77 13.95
C GLN A 21 -7.67 -7.03 13.46
N ARG A 22 -8.99 -6.97 13.27
CA ARG A 22 -9.79 -8.11 12.84
C ARG A 22 -9.72 -8.36 11.33
N LEU A 23 -9.74 -7.30 10.52
CA LEU A 23 -9.75 -7.39 9.05
C LEU A 23 -8.37 -7.62 8.46
N TYR A 24 -7.32 -7.07 9.08
CA TYR A 24 -5.94 -7.09 8.59
C TYR A 24 -4.96 -7.55 9.69
N PRO A 25 -5.12 -8.77 10.24
CA PRO A 25 -4.32 -9.22 11.38
C PRO A 25 -2.82 -9.32 11.06
N LYS A 26 -2.47 -9.65 9.80
CA LYS A 26 -1.07 -9.76 9.36
C LYS A 26 -0.39 -8.39 9.33
N GLU A 27 -1.05 -7.40 8.73
CA GLU A 27 -0.55 -6.03 8.64
C GLU A 27 -0.54 -5.35 10.00
N PHE A 28 -1.49 -5.70 10.88
CA PHE A 28 -1.50 -5.27 12.28
C PHE A 28 -0.27 -5.79 13.04
N GLN A 29 0.04 -7.09 12.93
CA GLN A 29 1.24 -7.66 13.54
C GLN A 29 2.53 -7.01 13.01
N LEU A 30 2.62 -6.79 11.70
CA LEU A 30 3.75 -6.06 11.11
C LEU A 30 3.85 -4.62 11.63
N GLY A 31 2.71 -3.98 11.91
CA GLY A 31 2.66 -2.68 12.57
C GLY A 31 3.21 -2.70 14.00
N GLU A 32 2.90 -3.74 14.79
CA GLU A 32 3.46 -3.91 16.15
C GLU A 32 4.98 -4.16 16.10
N GLU A 33 5.46 -4.96 15.15
CA GLU A 33 6.88 -5.17 14.90
C GLU A 33 7.58 -3.86 14.48
N ALA A 34 6.94 -3.06 13.62
CA ALA A 34 7.45 -1.76 13.21
C ALA A 34 7.59 -0.79 14.40
N LEU A 35 6.64 -0.76 15.33
CA LEU A 35 6.75 0.03 16.56
C LEU A 35 7.92 -0.44 17.42
N THR A 36 8.12 -1.75 17.54
CA THR A 36 9.27 -2.32 18.27
C THR A 36 10.61 -1.90 17.66
N ILE A 37 10.69 -1.85 16.33
CA ILE A 37 11.90 -1.39 15.62
C ILE A 37 12.12 0.11 15.86
N ILE A 38 11.05 0.91 15.83
CA ILE A 38 11.12 2.35 16.10
C ILE A 38 11.62 2.62 17.52
N ASP A 39 11.08 1.91 18.52
CA ASP A 39 11.51 2.03 19.91
C ASP A 39 13.00 1.68 20.06
N LYS A 40 13.44 0.55 19.51
CA LYS A 40 14.86 0.13 19.56
C LYS A 40 15.82 1.09 18.86
N ARG A 41 15.38 1.76 17.79
CA ARG A 41 16.26 2.64 16.98
C ARG A 41 16.26 4.09 17.43
N LEU A 42 15.11 4.58 17.88
CA LEU A 42 14.90 5.99 18.19
C LEU A 42 14.72 6.24 19.70
N GLY A 43 14.55 5.18 20.51
CA GLY A 43 14.26 5.30 21.94
C GLY A 43 12.89 5.92 22.22
N VAL A 44 11.97 5.83 21.26
CA VAL A 44 10.64 6.46 21.33
C VAL A 44 9.56 5.38 21.37
N GLN A 45 8.79 5.37 22.45
CA GLN A 45 7.61 4.52 22.57
C GLN A 45 6.40 5.23 21.99
N LEU A 46 5.88 4.68 20.89
CA LEU A 46 4.65 5.13 20.26
C LEU A 46 3.43 4.38 20.83
N PRO A 47 2.26 5.02 20.92
CA PRO A 47 1.04 4.37 21.38
C PRO A 47 0.56 3.31 20.38
N LYS A 48 -0.18 2.32 20.89
CA LYS A 48 -0.72 1.20 20.11
C LYS A 48 -1.65 1.67 18.97
N ASP A 49 -2.29 2.81 19.11
CA ASP A 49 -3.13 3.42 18.07
C ASP A 49 -2.41 3.64 16.74
N GLU A 50 -1.08 3.83 16.78
CA GLU A 50 -0.25 4.00 15.57
C GLU A 50 -0.08 2.71 14.77
N VAL A 51 -0.26 1.54 15.40
CA VAL A 51 -0.26 0.24 14.72
C VAL A 51 -1.34 0.20 13.64
N GLY A 52 -2.54 0.70 13.95
CA GLY A 52 -3.64 0.75 12.99
C GLY A 52 -3.32 1.62 11.77
N PHE A 53 -2.64 2.76 11.97
CA PHE A 53 -2.21 3.61 10.85
C PHE A 53 -1.11 2.95 10.02
N ILE A 54 -0.13 2.31 10.65
CA ILE A 54 0.94 1.58 9.94
C ILE A 54 0.36 0.44 9.12
N ALA A 55 -0.51 -0.38 9.73
CA ALA A 55 -1.18 -1.49 9.06
C ALA A 55 -1.94 -1.01 7.82
N MET A 56 -2.66 0.10 7.92
CA MET A 56 -3.44 0.62 6.79
C MET A 56 -2.59 1.18 5.65
N HIS A 57 -1.45 1.76 5.98
CA HIS A 57 -0.46 2.13 4.97
C HIS A 57 0.15 0.90 4.28
N LEU A 58 0.38 -0.20 5.02
CA LEU A 58 0.88 -1.46 4.45
C LEU A 58 -0.15 -2.10 3.50
N VAL A 59 -1.42 -2.16 3.89
CA VAL A 59 -2.52 -2.64 3.03
C VAL A 59 -2.58 -1.80 1.75
N SER A 60 -2.55 -0.47 1.89
CA SER A 60 -2.60 0.45 0.75
C SER A 60 -1.41 0.25 -0.20
N ALA A 61 -0.20 0.04 0.33
CA ALA A 61 1.00 -0.23 -0.46
C ALA A 61 0.91 -1.55 -1.25
N GLN A 62 0.33 -2.61 -0.65
CA GLN A 62 0.07 -3.87 -1.35
C GLN A 62 -0.94 -3.68 -2.49
N MET A 63 -2.02 -2.92 -2.27
CA MET A 63 -3.03 -2.68 -3.30
C MET A 63 -2.52 -1.81 -4.45
N SER A 64 -1.67 -0.81 -4.16
CA SER A 64 -1.02 0.00 -5.20
C SER A 64 0.04 -0.77 -5.99
N GLY A 65 0.72 -1.73 -5.36
CA GLY A 65 1.66 -2.63 -6.06
C GLY A 65 0.98 -3.73 -6.88
N ASN A 66 -0.30 -4.03 -6.59
CA ASN A 66 -1.06 -5.10 -7.26
C ASN A 66 -1.92 -4.59 -8.43
N MET A 67 -1.64 -3.41 -8.98
CA MET A 67 -2.26 -2.91 -10.22
C MET A 67 -1.59 -3.48 -11.49
N GLU A 68 -1.13 -4.73 -11.44
CA GLU A 68 -0.78 -5.54 -12.61
C GLU A 68 -1.57 -6.84 -12.55
N GLY A 69 -2.78 -6.85 -13.12
CA GLY A 69 -3.49 -8.12 -13.35
C GLY A 69 -5.01 -8.17 -13.35
N CYS A 70 -5.74 -7.07 -13.54
CA CYS A 70 -7.19 -7.19 -13.79
C CYS A 70 -7.72 -6.19 -14.82
N CYS A 71 -7.13 -6.22 -16.02
CA CYS A 71 -7.77 -5.77 -17.26
C CYS A 71 -7.23 -6.61 -18.42
N ARG A 72 -7.71 -7.86 -18.54
CA ARG A 72 -7.58 -8.65 -19.78
C ARG A 72 -8.96 -8.84 -20.39
N CYS A 73 -9.59 -7.73 -20.77
CA CYS A 73 -10.78 -7.69 -21.61
C CYS A 73 -10.80 -6.40 -22.44
N HIS A 74 -9.78 -6.20 -23.28
CA HIS A 74 -9.94 -5.38 -24.47
C HIS A 74 -9.35 -6.12 -25.66
N ALA A 75 -10.19 -6.20 -26.69
CA ALA A 75 -9.95 -6.87 -27.94
C ALA A 75 -8.62 -6.46 -28.59
N VAL A 76 -8.06 -7.44 -29.30
CA VAL A 76 -6.83 -7.39 -30.08
C VAL A 76 -6.77 -6.15 -30.99
N ASN A 77 -5.83 -5.27 -30.67
CA ASN A 77 -5.04 -4.39 -31.49
C ASN A 77 -5.42 -4.27 -32.99
N ALA A 78 -6.25 -3.30 -33.32
CA ALA A 78 -6.37 -2.78 -34.69
C ALA A 78 -5.18 -1.86 -34.98
N ARG A 79 -4.06 -2.41 -35.43
CA ARG A 79 -2.93 -1.67 -36.05
C ARG A 79 -2.05 -2.61 -36.87
N ASN A 80 -2.61 -3.09 -37.98
CA ASN A 80 -1.83 -3.46 -39.16
C ASN A 80 -2.61 -2.99 -40.40
N ALA A 81 -2.74 -1.68 -40.51
CA ALA A 81 -3.16 -1.02 -41.74
C ALA A 81 -2.08 -0.01 -42.12
N ALA A 82 -1.36 -0.39 -43.17
CA ALA A 82 -0.69 0.49 -44.11
C ALA A 82 0.48 1.35 -43.62
N ILE A 83 1.69 0.78 -43.51
CA ILE A 83 2.91 1.44 -44.04
C ILE A 83 3.99 0.41 -44.44
N ASN A 84 3.85 -0.24 -45.60
CA ASN A 84 4.93 -0.23 -46.60
C ASN A 84 4.35 -0.60 -47.96
N LYS A 85 4.46 0.34 -48.90
CA LYS A 85 3.90 0.31 -50.25
C LYS A 85 5.00 -0.11 -51.23
N ILE A 86 4.61 -0.85 -52.27
CA ILE A 86 5.15 -0.83 -53.66
C ILE A 86 6.28 -1.83 -54.02
N SER A 87 5.96 -2.64 -55.05
CA SER A 87 6.82 -3.46 -55.95
C SER A 87 7.42 -4.74 -55.36
N VAL A 88 7.15 -5.97 -55.82
CA VAL A 88 7.03 -6.46 -57.20
C VAL A 88 6.11 -7.70 -57.22
N GLN A 89 5.18 -7.75 -58.19
CA GLN A 89 4.34 -8.92 -58.51
C GLN A 89 5.14 -9.91 -59.39
N PRO A 90 4.80 -11.22 -59.41
CA PRO A 90 5.30 -12.11 -60.45
C PRO A 90 4.73 -11.76 -61.83
#